data_AF-A0A496AK25-F1
#
_entry.id   AF-A0A496AK25-F1
#
_cell.length_a   1.000
_cell.length_b   1.000
_cell.length_c   1.000
_cell.angle_alpha   90.00
_cell.angle_beta   90.00
_cell.angle_gamma   90.00
#
_symmetry.space_group_name_H-M   'P 1'
#
loop_
_entity.id
_entity.type
_entity.pdbx_description
1 polymer ?
#
loop_
_entity_poly.entity_id
_entity_poly.type
_entity_poly.pdbx_seq_one_letter_code
_entity_poly.pdbx_strand_id
1 'polypeptide(L)'
;MIIPPPDYDKIEKELWIRHGAEVRDLLVGQDAGLMRRIRTFCSNFDFDEEIVSQKIHEDFMFACCFAKDAKKTGFEEKEAEKYLRMFPDLVRSFKVLPRSGKNAVYINESGEIINGNKPSGSKSIDFMWIAGDTSIRCLAAHKVTREAGGAQDHQRDELIRLLMAFQKCIENDIALFVICDGPYYTEQNLSKLLAQVRNQKPYSFASPIGDVPRNIRTLISNYQN
;
A
#
# COMPACT_ATOMS: atom_id res chain seq x y z
N MET A 1 -6.58 13.13 -21.37
CA MET A 1 -5.36 13.38 -20.58
C MET A 1 -4.90 12.04 -20.01
N ILE A 2 -3.66 11.63 -20.27
CA ILE A 2 -3.10 10.42 -19.66
C ILE A 2 -2.48 10.85 -18.33
N ILE A 3 -3.02 10.35 -17.23
CA ILE A 3 -2.46 10.59 -15.89
C ILE A 3 -1.47 9.45 -15.65
N PRO A 4 -0.16 9.74 -15.49
CA PRO A 4 0.83 8.69 -15.24
C PRO A 4 0.65 8.10 -13.83
N PRO A 5 0.92 6.80 -13.63
CA PRO A 5 0.93 6.21 -12.30
C PRO A 5 2.06 6.79 -11.43
N PRO A 6 1.96 6.68 -10.09
CA PRO A 6 3.01 7.12 -9.18
C PRO A 6 4.32 6.37 -9.43
N ASP A 7 5.43 7.12 -9.45
CA ASP A 7 6.79 6.58 -9.46
C ASP A 7 7.29 6.43 -8.01
N TYR A 8 7.01 5.26 -7.42
CA TYR A 8 7.32 5.00 -6.01
C TYR A 8 8.82 5.05 -5.70
N ASP A 9 9.68 4.69 -6.65
CA ASP A 9 11.14 4.71 -6.46
C ASP A 9 11.65 6.15 -6.39
N LYS A 10 11.17 7.01 -7.30
CA LYS A 10 11.48 8.44 -7.25
C LYS A 10 10.97 9.11 -5.98
N ILE A 11 9.71 8.82 -5.61
CA ILE A 11 9.08 9.41 -4.41
C ILE A 11 9.81 8.98 -3.14
N GLU A 12 10.21 7.71 -3.03
CA GLU A 12 10.98 7.26 -1.87
C GLU A 12 12.34 7.97 -1.78
N LYS A 13 13.05 8.11 -2.91
CA LYS A 13 14.34 8.81 -2.95
C LYS A 13 14.19 10.27 -2.49
N GLU A 14 13.14 10.95 -2.95
CA GLU A 14 12.83 12.32 -2.52
C GLU A 14 12.49 12.39 -1.03
N LEU A 15 11.78 11.39 -0.49
CA LEU A 15 11.50 11.29 0.95
C LEU A 15 12.78 11.09 1.77
N TRP A 16 13.70 10.22 1.34
CA TRP A 16 14.98 10.04 2.01
C TRP A 16 15.79 11.34 2.08
N ILE A 17 15.88 12.06 0.96
CA ILE A 17 16.57 13.35 0.89
C ILE A 17 15.93 14.36 1.84
N ARG A 18 14.59 14.47 1.81
CA ARG A 18 13.84 15.39 2.65
C ARG A 18 14.00 15.07 4.13
N HIS A 19 13.78 13.82 4.53
CA HIS A 19 13.90 13.41 5.92
C HIS A 19 15.32 13.59 6.45
N GLY A 20 16.35 13.39 5.62
CA GLY A 20 17.75 13.66 5.98
C GLY A 20 18.00 15.15 6.23
N ALA A 21 17.47 16.03 5.37
CA ALA A 21 17.56 17.48 5.53
C ALA A 21 16.85 17.98 6.80
N GLU A 22 15.69 17.40 7.14
CA GLU A 22 14.89 17.79 8.31
C GLU A 22 15.53 17.43 9.66
N VAL A 23 16.49 16.49 9.72
CA VAL A 23 17.03 15.99 11.00
C VAL A 23 17.58 17.12 11.87
N ARG A 24 18.30 18.07 11.27
CA ARG A 24 18.94 19.16 12.03
C ARG A 24 17.91 20.15 12.58
N ASP A 25 16.89 20.48 11.79
CA ASP A 25 15.80 21.36 12.22
C ASP A 25 14.99 20.70 13.35
N LEU A 26 14.73 19.39 13.22
CA LEU A 26 14.09 18.59 14.26
C LEU A 26 14.93 18.52 15.55
N LEU A 27 16.26 18.50 15.44
CA LEU A 27 17.17 18.50 16.58
C LEU A 27 17.09 19.84 17.32
N VAL A 28 17.16 20.96 16.59
CA VAL A 28 17.02 22.31 17.16
C VAL A 28 15.65 22.48 17.83
N GLY A 29 14.59 21.95 17.20
CA GLY A 29 13.23 21.96 17.73
C GLY A 29 12.96 20.95 18.85
N GLN A 30 13.92 20.13 19.25
CA GLN A 30 13.77 19.09 20.27
C GLN A 30 12.60 18.12 19.98
N ASP A 31 12.44 17.72 18.69
CA ASP A 31 11.37 16.81 18.28
C ASP A 31 11.43 15.50 19.07
N ALA A 32 10.33 15.15 19.73
CA ALA A 32 10.26 13.98 20.60
C ALA A 32 10.60 12.67 19.87
N GLY A 33 10.24 12.56 18.59
CA GLY A 33 10.52 11.38 17.77
C GLY A 33 12.00 11.25 17.42
N LEU A 34 12.67 12.35 17.09
CA LEU A 34 14.12 12.38 16.88
C LEU A 34 14.87 12.11 18.19
N MET A 35 14.55 12.82 19.27
CA MET A 35 15.23 12.64 20.56
C MET A 35 15.12 11.21 21.08
N ARG A 36 13.97 10.56 20.88
CA ARG A 36 13.83 9.13 21.17
C ARG A 36 14.81 8.26 20.37
N ARG A 37 15.03 8.54 19.09
CA ARG A 37 15.99 7.80 18.25
C ARG A 37 17.43 8.03 18.69
N ILE A 38 17.77 9.26 19.04
CA ILE A 38 19.10 9.61 19.60
C ILE A 38 19.35 8.83 20.89
N ARG A 39 18.42 8.88 21.86
CA ARG A 39 18.52 8.10 23.10
C ARG A 39 18.65 6.61 22.87
N THR A 40 17.88 6.07 21.93
CA THR A 40 17.95 4.65 21.58
C THR A 40 19.34 4.30 21.04
N PHE A 41 19.90 5.12 20.15
CA PHE A 41 21.24 4.94 19.62
C PHE A 41 22.29 5.02 20.73
N CYS A 42 22.24 6.06 21.56
CA CYS A 42 23.14 6.27 22.69
C CYS A 42 23.13 5.08 23.65
N SER A 43 21.95 4.59 24.05
CA SER A 43 21.81 3.44 24.94
C SER A 43 22.32 2.13 24.33
N ASN A 44 22.16 1.93 23.01
CA ASN A 44 22.59 0.68 22.36
C ASN A 44 24.11 0.59 22.20
N PHE A 45 24.80 1.73 22.14
CA PHE A 45 26.23 1.81 21.84
C PHE A 45 27.06 2.47 22.95
N ASP A 46 26.43 2.81 24.08
CA ASP A 46 27.05 3.47 25.24
C ASP A 46 27.73 4.81 24.88
N PHE A 47 27.00 5.68 24.18
CA PHE A 47 27.43 7.02 23.83
C PHE A 47 26.68 8.11 24.60
N ASP A 48 27.32 9.26 24.76
CA ASP A 48 26.72 10.45 25.36
C ASP A 48 25.79 11.20 24.37
N GLU A 49 24.64 11.66 24.87
CA GLU A 49 23.62 12.33 24.04
C GLU A 49 24.11 13.68 23.48
N GLU A 50 24.92 14.44 24.23
CA GLU A 50 25.45 15.74 23.78
C GLU A 50 26.44 15.54 22.63
N ILE A 51 27.33 14.55 22.76
CA ILE A 51 28.30 14.19 21.71
C ILE A 51 27.59 13.76 20.43
N VAL A 52 26.59 12.88 20.54
CA VAL A 52 25.82 12.41 19.37
C VAL A 52 25.04 13.56 18.73
N SER A 53 24.43 14.43 19.53
CA SER A 53 23.69 15.61 19.05
C SER A 53 24.60 16.59 18.32
N GLN A 54 25.79 16.87 18.86
CA GLN A 54 26.80 17.69 18.20
C GLN A 54 27.22 17.07 16.86
N LYS A 55 27.45 15.75 16.82
CA LYS A 55 27.83 15.06 15.58
C LYS A 55 26.73 15.14 14.50
N ILE A 56 25.46 15.02 14.88
CA ILE A 56 24.32 15.21 13.97
C ILE A 56 24.29 16.65 13.42
N HIS A 57 24.59 17.64 14.27
CA HIS A 57 24.63 19.03 13.85
C HIS A 57 25.74 19.30 12.83
N GLU A 58 26.94 18.77 13.06
CA GLU A 58 28.13 19.05 12.25
C GLU A 58 28.21 18.19 10.97
N ASP A 59 27.83 16.92 11.02
CA ASP A 59 28.00 15.95 9.93
C ASP A 59 26.65 15.55 9.31
N PHE A 60 26.41 15.97 8.06
CA PHE A 60 25.15 15.71 7.36
C PHE A 60 24.96 14.23 7.02
N MET A 61 26.05 13.53 6.69
CA MET A 61 26.01 12.11 6.39
C MET A 61 25.63 11.33 7.65
N PHE A 62 26.20 11.70 8.80
CA PHE A 62 25.82 11.12 10.08
C PHE A 62 24.38 11.48 10.48
N ALA A 63 23.95 12.72 10.23
CA ALA A 63 22.56 13.14 10.46
C ALA A 63 21.56 12.25 9.69
N CYS A 64 21.87 11.88 8.45
CA CYS A 64 21.03 10.98 7.65
C CYS A 64 20.77 9.62 8.32
N CYS A 65 21.65 9.14 9.21
CA CYS A 65 21.41 7.91 9.98
C CYS A 65 20.22 8.03 10.95
N PHE A 66 19.81 9.26 11.28
CA PHE A 66 18.67 9.57 12.14
C PHE A 66 17.45 10.05 11.33
N ALA A 67 17.51 10.00 9.99
CA ALA A 67 16.36 10.30 9.13
C ALA A 67 15.20 9.32 9.39
N LYS A 68 13.96 9.77 9.18
CA LYS A 68 12.81 8.85 9.21
C LYS A 68 12.93 7.88 8.03
N ASP A 69 12.74 6.60 8.31
CA ASP A 69 12.73 5.56 7.29
C ASP A 69 11.56 5.79 6.33
N ALA A 70 11.87 6.11 5.06
CA ALA A 70 10.87 6.41 4.05
C ALA A 70 9.87 5.26 3.89
N LYS A 71 10.34 4.01 3.94
CA LYS A 71 9.51 2.80 3.78
C LYS A 71 8.51 2.61 4.91
N LYS A 72 8.77 3.18 6.09
CA LYS A 72 7.88 3.11 7.27
C LYS A 72 6.87 4.26 7.35
N THR A 73 6.86 5.18 6.39
CA THR A 73 5.93 6.32 6.38
C THR A 73 4.56 6.04 5.76
N GLY A 74 4.39 4.86 5.15
CA GLY A 74 3.18 4.49 4.42
C GLY A 74 2.94 5.35 3.18
N PHE A 75 4.00 5.89 2.57
CA PHE A 75 3.85 6.78 1.40
C PHE A 75 3.22 6.06 0.20
N GLU A 76 3.50 4.78 0.00
CA GLU A 76 2.97 3.99 -1.12
C GLU A 76 1.42 4.00 -1.14
N GLU A 77 0.80 3.74 0.01
CA GLU A 77 -0.65 3.77 0.20
C GLU A 77 -1.23 5.17 -0.06
N LYS A 78 -0.53 6.22 0.39
CA LYS A 78 -0.93 7.62 0.19
C LYS A 78 -0.86 8.06 -1.27
N GLU A 79 0.18 7.64 -1.98
CA GLU A 79 0.33 7.97 -3.41
C GLU A 79 -0.67 7.18 -4.27
N ALA A 80 -0.96 5.93 -3.91
CA ALA A 80 -2.03 5.16 -4.53
C ALA A 80 -3.41 5.79 -4.30
N GLU A 81 -3.71 6.24 -3.07
CA GLU A 81 -4.92 6.99 -2.77
C GLU A 81 -5.03 8.25 -3.65
N LYS A 82 -3.98 9.08 -3.70
CA LYS A 82 -3.98 10.29 -4.52
C LYS A 82 -4.28 9.96 -5.98
N TYR A 83 -3.61 8.96 -6.53
CA TYR A 83 -3.79 8.55 -7.93
C TYR A 83 -5.23 8.10 -8.22
N LEU A 84 -5.80 7.22 -7.38
CA LEU A 84 -7.17 6.72 -7.58
C LEU A 84 -8.21 7.84 -7.49
N ARG A 85 -8.00 8.83 -6.61
CA ARG A 85 -8.88 10.00 -6.48
C ARG A 85 -8.86 10.93 -7.71
N MET A 86 -7.88 10.83 -8.60
CA MET A 86 -7.84 11.61 -9.84
C MET A 86 -8.87 11.14 -10.90
N PHE A 87 -9.58 10.03 -10.65
CA PHE A 87 -10.60 9.48 -11.54
C PHE A 87 -12.00 9.47 -10.90
N PRO A 88 -12.57 10.65 -10.56
CA PRO A 88 -13.82 10.73 -9.80
C PRO A 88 -15.02 10.06 -10.49
N ASP A 89 -15.03 10.03 -11.83
CA ASP A 89 -16.10 9.39 -12.62
C ASP A 89 -16.02 7.85 -12.62
N LEU A 90 -14.89 7.28 -12.20
CA LEU A 90 -14.67 5.84 -12.13
C LEU A 90 -14.58 5.33 -10.69
N VAL A 91 -14.05 6.17 -9.78
CA VAL A 91 -13.76 5.84 -8.39
C VAL A 91 -14.61 6.74 -7.49
N ARG A 92 -15.87 6.37 -7.27
CA ARG A 92 -16.80 7.11 -6.40
C ARG A 92 -16.70 6.65 -4.96
N SER A 93 -16.97 7.55 -4.01
CA SER A 93 -17.05 7.22 -2.58
C SER A 93 -15.78 6.52 -2.02
N PHE A 94 -14.60 6.89 -2.52
CA PHE A 94 -13.32 6.28 -2.15
C PHE A 94 -13.03 6.40 -0.65
N LYS A 95 -12.58 5.29 -0.04
CA LYS A 95 -12.16 5.19 1.36
C LYS A 95 -10.86 4.41 1.46
N VAL A 96 -9.93 4.94 2.26
CA VAL A 96 -8.84 4.14 2.84
C VAL A 96 -9.40 3.42 4.06
N LEU A 97 -9.22 2.10 4.10
CA LEU A 97 -9.71 1.25 5.18
C LEU A 97 -8.64 1.11 6.25
N PRO A 98 -9.01 1.12 7.54
CA PRO A 98 -8.04 0.92 8.59
C PRO A 98 -7.55 -0.53 8.58
N ARG A 99 -6.28 -0.73 8.95
CA ARG A 99 -5.65 -2.07 9.03
C ARG A 99 -6.26 -2.96 10.13
N SER A 100 -6.89 -2.33 11.13
CA SER A 100 -7.51 -3.01 12.27
C SER A 100 -8.65 -2.19 12.88
N GLY A 101 -9.48 -2.86 13.69
CA GLY A 101 -10.56 -2.23 14.44
C GLY A 101 -11.92 -2.28 13.73
N LYS A 102 -12.94 -1.67 14.34
CA LYS A 102 -14.35 -1.83 13.96
C LYS A 102 -14.67 -1.58 12.48
N ASN A 103 -13.91 -0.71 11.82
CA ASN A 103 -14.13 -0.31 10.43
C ASN A 103 -13.18 -0.99 9.44
N ALA A 104 -12.32 -1.91 9.90
CA ALA A 104 -11.45 -2.68 9.04
C ALA A 104 -12.26 -3.73 8.28
N VAL A 105 -11.86 -4.00 7.05
CA VAL A 105 -12.51 -4.99 6.17
C VAL A 105 -11.51 -6.09 5.86
N TYR A 106 -11.98 -7.33 5.92
CA TYR A 106 -11.20 -8.53 5.66
C TYR A 106 -11.93 -9.45 4.71
N ILE A 107 -11.17 -10.27 3.98
CA ILE A 107 -11.67 -11.43 3.26
C ILE A 107 -11.07 -12.68 3.92
N ASN A 108 -11.92 -13.60 4.37
CA ASN A 108 -11.48 -14.86 4.96
C ASN A 108 -11.26 -15.94 3.88
N GLU A 109 -10.74 -17.10 4.27
CA GLU A 109 -10.42 -18.21 3.36
C GLU A 109 -11.65 -18.83 2.65
N SER A 110 -12.85 -18.56 3.17
CA SER A 110 -14.14 -18.95 2.58
C SER A 110 -14.67 -17.93 1.57
N GLY A 111 -13.99 -16.79 1.39
CA GLY A 111 -14.42 -15.71 0.49
C GLY A 111 -15.48 -14.77 1.08
N GLU A 112 -15.73 -14.86 2.39
CA GLU A 112 -16.65 -13.97 3.10
C GLU A 112 -15.97 -12.63 3.42
N ILE A 113 -16.71 -11.54 3.24
CA ILE A 113 -16.25 -10.19 3.58
C ILE A 113 -16.70 -9.85 4.99
N ILE A 114 -15.74 -9.57 5.86
CA ILE A 114 -15.96 -9.39 7.30
C ILE A 114 -15.51 -8.00 7.72
N ASN A 115 -16.35 -7.32 8.51
CA ASN A 115 -16.01 -6.05 9.12
C ASN A 115 -15.61 -6.23 10.59
N GLY A 116 -14.62 -5.49 11.06
CA GLY A 116 -14.30 -5.38 12.49
C GLY A 116 -13.06 -6.15 12.93
N ASN A 117 -13.22 -7.17 13.78
CA ASN A 117 -12.08 -7.91 14.32
C ASN A 117 -11.53 -8.88 13.28
N LYS A 118 -10.21 -8.86 13.07
CA LYS A 118 -9.53 -9.71 12.10
C LYS A 118 -9.74 -11.20 12.40
N PRO A 119 -10.44 -11.95 11.54
CA PRO A 119 -10.51 -13.40 11.66
C PRO A 119 -9.14 -14.04 11.40
N SER A 120 -8.88 -15.20 12.01
CA SER A 120 -7.70 -16.00 11.67
C SER A 120 -7.71 -16.37 10.18
N GLY A 121 -6.53 -16.42 9.55
CA GLY A 121 -6.38 -16.73 8.12
C GLY A 121 -6.90 -15.65 7.16
N SER A 122 -7.49 -14.55 7.65
CA SER A 122 -8.04 -13.50 6.79
C SER A 122 -7.00 -12.48 6.33
N LYS A 123 -7.28 -11.85 5.18
CA LYS A 123 -6.48 -10.77 4.61
C LYS A 123 -7.24 -9.44 4.69
N SER A 124 -6.56 -8.39 5.13
CA SER A 124 -7.09 -7.03 5.19
C SER A 124 -7.18 -6.42 3.79
N ILE A 125 -8.17 -5.56 3.62
CA ILE A 125 -8.38 -4.73 2.44
C ILE A 125 -7.90 -3.32 2.75
N ASP A 126 -7.19 -2.69 1.81
CA ASP A 126 -6.57 -1.37 1.98
C ASP A 126 -7.52 -0.26 1.51
N PHE A 127 -8.24 -0.46 0.40
CA PHE A 127 -9.13 0.55 -0.18
C PHE A 127 -10.52 0.01 -0.50
N MET A 128 -11.51 0.92 -0.54
CA MET A 128 -12.85 0.64 -1.04
C MET A 128 -13.39 1.82 -1.84
N TRP A 129 -14.13 1.54 -2.92
CA TRP A 129 -14.87 2.54 -3.69
C TRP A 129 -16.10 1.93 -4.37
N ILE A 130 -16.87 2.76 -5.07
CA ILE A 130 -17.96 2.37 -5.96
C ILE A 130 -17.53 2.62 -7.40
N ALA A 131 -17.73 1.63 -8.28
CA ALA A 131 -17.35 1.71 -9.69
C ALA A 131 -18.29 2.63 -10.48
N GLY A 132 -17.82 3.84 -10.82
CA GLY A 132 -18.60 4.85 -11.54
C GLY A 132 -19.99 5.03 -10.94
N ASP A 133 -21.02 5.15 -11.81
CA ASP A 133 -22.42 5.31 -11.40
C ASP A 133 -23.16 3.98 -11.14
N THR A 134 -22.42 2.90 -10.84
CA THR A 134 -23.01 1.59 -10.55
C THR A 134 -23.22 1.37 -9.04
N SER A 135 -23.81 0.24 -8.66
CA SER A 135 -23.84 -0.24 -7.26
C SER A 135 -22.65 -1.11 -6.87
N ILE A 136 -21.71 -1.36 -7.81
CA ILE A 136 -20.64 -2.34 -7.61
C ILE A 136 -19.62 -1.79 -6.62
N ARG A 137 -19.49 -2.47 -5.48
CA ARG A 137 -18.49 -2.16 -4.46
C ARG A 137 -17.14 -2.77 -4.85
N CYS A 138 -16.13 -1.94 -5.01
CA CYS A 138 -14.77 -2.40 -5.28
C CYS A 138 -13.98 -2.43 -3.97
N LEU A 139 -13.39 -3.59 -3.67
CA LEU A 139 -12.41 -3.77 -2.60
C LEU A 139 -11.03 -3.86 -3.23
N ALA A 140 -10.00 -3.29 -2.61
CA ALA A 140 -8.65 -3.43 -3.10
C ALA A 140 -7.61 -3.74 -2.04
N ALA A 141 -6.70 -4.64 -2.37
CA ALA A 141 -5.43 -4.82 -1.69
C ALA A 141 -4.34 -4.16 -2.54
N HIS A 142 -3.48 -3.36 -1.91
CA HIS A 142 -2.39 -2.64 -2.56
C HIS A 142 -1.05 -3.11 -2.03
N LYS A 143 -0.13 -3.37 -2.96
CA LYS A 143 1.23 -3.75 -2.60
C LYS A 143 2.24 -3.20 -3.60
N VAL A 144 3.31 -2.60 -3.09
CA VAL A 144 4.49 -2.24 -3.86
C VAL A 144 5.63 -3.18 -3.45
N THR A 145 6.19 -3.88 -4.44
CA THR A 145 7.16 -4.97 -4.22
C THR A 145 8.32 -4.76 -5.19
N ARG A 146 9.57 -4.75 -4.69
CA ARG A 146 10.74 -4.33 -5.49
C ARG A 146 11.68 -5.46 -5.87
N GLU A 147 12.15 -6.18 -4.87
CA GLU A 147 13.22 -7.17 -5.05
C GLU A 147 12.66 -8.59 -4.92
N ALA A 148 13.34 -9.54 -5.56
CA ALA A 148 13.06 -10.96 -5.36
C ALA A 148 13.66 -11.45 -4.03
N GLY A 149 13.02 -12.44 -3.40
CA GLY A 149 13.47 -13.02 -2.13
C GLY A 149 12.31 -13.46 -1.24
N GLY A 150 12.59 -14.29 -0.23
CA GLY A 150 11.55 -15.01 0.53
C GLY A 150 10.47 -14.11 1.17
N ALA A 151 10.84 -12.94 1.68
CA ALA A 151 9.88 -12.01 2.27
C ALA A 151 8.92 -11.39 1.23
N GLN A 152 9.38 -11.19 0.00
CA GLN A 152 8.64 -10.57 -1.09
C GLN A 152 7.79 -11.62 -1.82
N ASP A 153 8.31 -12.84 -1.99
CA ASP A 153 7.54 -14.00 -2.44
C ASP A 153 6.35 -14.28 -1.52
N HIS A 154 6.55 -14.18 -0.20
CA HIS A 154 5.46 -14.30 0.76
C HIS A 154 4.36 -13.27 0.51
N GLN A 155 4.71 -12.02 0.18
CA GLN A 155 3.72 -10.98 -0.13
C GLN A 155 2.94 -11.28 -1.41
N ARG A 156 3.60 -11.77 -2.46
CA ARG A 156 2.91 -12.25 -3.67
C ARG A 156 1.96 -13.40 -3.32
N ASP A 157 2.42 -14.36 -2.54
CA ASP A 157 1.63 -15.55 -2.20
C ASP A 157 0.43 -15.20 -1.33
N GLU A 158 0.52 -14.17 -0.47
CA GLU A 158 -0.63 -13.60 0.22
C GLU A 158 -1.69 -13.04 -0.74
N LEU A 159 -1.28 -12.35 -1.80
CA LEU A 159 -2.20 -11.81 -2.80
C LEU A 159 -2.83 -12.92 -3.65
N ILE A 160 -2.07 -13.97 -3.97
CA ILE A 160 -2.60 -15.18 -4.63
C ILE A 160 -3.65 -15.84 -3.74
N ARG A 161 -3.36 -16.03 -2.44
CA ARG A 161 -4.32 -16.59 -1.48
C ARG A 161 -5.58 -15.74 -1.37
N LEU A 162 -5.44 -14.40 -1.40
CA LEU A 162 -6.58 -13.49 -1.41
C LEU A 162 -7.46 -13.67 -2.66
N LEU A 163 -6.87 -13.76 -3.85
CA LEU A 163 -7.61 -14.01 -5.10
C LEU A 163 -8.32 -15.37 -5.06
N MET A 164 -7.62 -16.43 -4.62
CA MET A 164 -8.19 -17.77 -4.49
C MET A 164 -9.34 -17.81 -3.47
N ALA A 165 -9.22 -17.09 -2.34
CA ALA A 165 -10.30 -16.96 -1.38
C ALA A 165 -11.51 -16.24 -2.01
N PHE A 166 -11.27 -15.16 -2.74
CA PHE A 166 -12.33 -14.39 -3.40
C PHE A 166 -13.05 -15.16 -4.52
N GLN A 167 -12.42 -16.18 -5.12
CA GLN A 167 -13.13 -17.08 -6.05
C GLN A 167 -14.35 -17.76 -5.42
N LYS A 168 -14.36 -17.94 -4.10
CA LYS A 168 -15.47 -18.52 -3.33
C LYS A 168 -16.53 -17.49 -2.94
N CYS A 169 -16.30 -16.19 -3.20
CA CYS A 169 -17.25 -15.14 -2.87
C CYS A 169 -18.55 -15.29 -3.69
N ILE A 170 -19.68 -15.09 -3.00
CA ILE A 170 -21.03 -15.20 -3.56
C ILE A 170 -21.76 -13.86 -3.67
N GLU A 171 -21.20 -12.77 -3.12
CA GLU A 171 -21.78 -11.43 -3.28
C GLU A 171 -21.63 -11.00 -4.76
N ASN A 172 -22.74 -10.68 -5.45
CA ASN A 172 -22.68 -10.37 -6.89
C ASN A 172 -22.25 -8.93 -7.21
N ASP A 173 -22.53 -8.00 -6.30
CA ASP A 173 -22.31 -6.56 -6.51
C ASP A 173 -20.98 -6.10 -5.89
N ILE A 174 -19.97 -6.95 -6.04
CA ILE A 174 -18.64 -6.68 -5.54
C ILE A 174 -17.57 -7.07 -6.57
N ALA A 175 -16.47 -6.34 -6.54
CA ALA A 175 -15.27 -6.67 -7.30
C ALA A 175 -14.02 -6.52 -6.43
N LEU A 176 -13.04 -7.41 -6.64
CA LEU A 176 -11.75 -7.35 -5.95
C LEU A 176 -10.65 -6.85 -6.89
N PHE A 177 -9.87 -5.88 -6.45
CA PHE A 177 -8.70 -5.37 -7.14
C PHE A 177 -7.44 -5.69 -6.34
N VAL A 178 -6.57 -6.52 -6.89
CA VAL A 178 -5.20 -6.69 -6.39
C VAL A 178 -4.30 -5.73 -7.17
N ILE A 179 -3.98 -4.61 -6.54
CA ILE A 179 -3.14 -3.56 -7.10
C ILE A 179 -1.69 -3.87 -6.72
N CYS A 180 -0.89 -4.22 -7.70
CA CYS A 180 0.47 -4.70 -7.51
C CYS A 180 1.46 -3.87 -8.34
N ASP A 181 2.26 -3.05 -7.66
CA ASP A 181 3.23 -2.15 -8.29
C ASP A 181 4.67 -2.53 -7.93
N GLY A 182 5.61 -1.99 -8.69
CA GLY A 182 7.04 -2.17 -8.47
C GLY A 182 7.68 -3.26 -9.33
N PRO A 183 9.02 -3.26 -9.44
CA PRO A 183 9.76 -4.08 -10.40
C PRO A 183 9.66 -5.60 -10.15
N TYR A 184 9.19 -6.03 -8.99
CA TYR A 184 9.00 -7.46 -8.69
C TYR A 184 7.92 -8.11 -9.56
N TYR A 185 6.88 -7.37 -9.94
CA TYR A 185 5.75 -7.87 -10.73
C TYR A 185 6.08 -7.87 -12.23
N THR A 186 7.12 -8.61 -12.60
CA THR A 186 7.41 -8.97 -13.98
C THR A 186 6.24 -9.74 -14.60
N GLU A 187 6.23 -9.89 -15.93
CA GLU A 187 5.21 -10.68 -16.64
C GLU A 187 5.02 -12.08 -16.04
N GLN A 188 6.12 -12.73 -15.64
CA GLN A 188 6.09 -14.05 -15.00
C GLN A 188 5.39 -14.03 -13.63
N ASN A 189 5.64 -13.03 -12.78
CA ASN A 189 5.02 -12.96 -11.46
C ASN A 189 3.58 -12.45 -11.53
N LEU A 190 3.29 -11.53 -12.44
CA LEU A 190 1.94 -11.03 -12.67
C LEU A 190 1.04 -12.12 -13.25
N SER A 191 1.54 -12.96 -14.17
CA SER A 191 0.76 -14.07 -14.74
C SER A 191 0.29 -15.09 -13.69
N LYS A 192 1.06 -15.30 -12.61
CA LYS A 192 0.62 -16.13 -11.46
C LYS A 192 -0.60 -15.56 -10.75
N LEU A 193 -0.69 -14.23 -10.61
CA LEU A 193 -1.86 -13.55 -10.05
C LEU A 193 -3.02 -13.60 -11.03
N LEU A 194 -2.76 -13.30 -12.31
CA LEU A 194 -3.76 -13.32 -13.38
C LEU A 194 -4.41 -14.70 -13.54
N ALA A 195 -3.68 -15.79 -13.31
CA ALA A 195 -4.25 -17.14 -13.32
C ALA A 195 -5.34 -17.37 -12.25
N GLN A 196 -5.43 -16.52 -11.23
CA GLN A 196 -6.42 -16.63 -10.15
C GLN A 196 -7.56 -15.61 -10.26
N VAL A 197 -7.55 -14.72 -11.26
CA VAL A 197 -8.60 -13.71 -11.42
C VAL A 197 -9.90 -14.33 -11.91
N ARG A 198 -11.02 -13.73 -11.51
CA ARG A 198 -12.38 -14.20 -11.83
C ARG A 198 -13.00 -13.27 -12.88
N ASN A 199 -13.24 -13.81 -14.07
CA ASN A 199 -13.79 -13.08 -15.22
C ASN A 199 -15.33 -13.11 -15.30
N GLN A 200 -16.01 -13.41 -14.19
CA GLN A 200 -17.47 -13.48 -14.06
C GLN A 200 -17.88 -12.94 -12.68
N LYS A 201 -19.13 -12.53 -12.48
CA LYS A 201 -19.58 -11.98 -11.19
C LYS A 201 -19.38 -12.99 -10.02
N PRO A 202 -18.93 -12.52 -8.83
CA PRO A 202 -18.15 -11.30 -8.61
C PRO A 202 -16.79 -11.28 -9.30
N TYR A 203 -16.45 -10.15 -9.94
CA TYR A 203 -15.23 -10.02 -10.72
C TYR A 203 -14.00 -9.80 -9.85
N SER A 204 -12.83 -10.24 -10.32
CA SER A 204 -11.56 -9.79 -9.74
C SER A 204 -10.53 -9.42 -10.80
N PHE A 205 -9.59 -8.57 -10.39
CA PHE A 205 -8.52 -8.03 -11.23
C PHE A 205 -7.19 -8.09 -10.48
N ALA A 206 -6.11 -8.28 -11.22
CA ALA A 206 -4.75 -8.12 -10.71
C ALA A 206 -3.94 -7.31 -11.73
N SER A 207 -3.43 -6.14 -11.33
CA SER A 207 -2.69 -5.25 -12.24
C SER A 207 -1.88 -4.19 -11.48
N PRO A 208 -0.94 -3.51 -12.17
CA PRO A 208 -0.41 -2.23 -11.70
C PRO A 208 -1.52 -1.19 -11.53
N ILE A 209 -1.26 -0.17 -10.71
CA ILE A 209 -2.24 0.89 -10.42
C ILE A 209 -2.63 1.69 -11.67
N GLY A 210 -1.70 1.83 -12.62
CA GLY A 210 -1.93 2.50 -13.91
C GLY A 210 -3.09 1.90 -14.70
N ASP A 211 -3.35 0.60 -14.54
CA ASP A 211 -4.38 -0.13 -15.28
C ASP A 211 -5.74 -0.17 -14.57
N VAL A 212 -5.83 0.29 -13.31
CA VAL A 212 -7.08 0.27 -12.53
C VAL A 212 -8.22 1.04 -13.24
N PRO A 213 -8.02 2.26 -13.80
CA PRO A 213 -9.08 2.95 -14.53
C PRO A 213 -9.60 2.15 -15.74
N ARG A 214 -8.72 1.43 -16.45
CA ARG A 214 -9.14 0.56 -17.57
C ARG A 214 -9.97 -0.60 -17.05
N ASN A 215 -9.51 -1.26 -15.99
CA ASN A 215 -10.20 -2.41 -15.39
C ASN A 215 -11.59 -2.03 -14.84
N ILE A 216 -11.75 -0.83 -14.27
CA ILE A 216 -13.06 -0.33 -13.84
C ILE A 216 -14.00 -0.14 -15.04
N ARG A 217 -13.52 0.41 -16.17
CA ARG A 217 -14.34 0.53 -17.38
C ARG A 217 -14.78 -0.83 -17.90
N THR A 218 -13.88 -1.81 -17.93
CA THR A 218 -14.18 -3.19 -18.29
C THR A 218 -15.23 -3.79 -17.36
N LEU A 219 -15.10 -3.59 -16.04
CA LEU A 219 -16.06 -4.03 -15.04
C LEU A 219 -17.46 -3.46 -15.30
N ILE A 220 -17.57 -2.15 -15.50
CA ILE A 220 -18.84 -1.47 -15.76
C ILE A 220 -19.48 -2.02 -17.04
N SER A 221 -18.70 -2.13 -18.12
CA SER A 221 -19.18 -2.65 -19.40
C SER A 221 -19.67 -4.09 -19.30
N ASN A 222 -18.96 -4.94 -18.55
CA ASN A 222 -19.34 -6.34 -18.37
C ASN A 222 -20.54 -6.51 -17.43
N TYR A 223 -20.77 -5.57 -16.53
CA TYR A 223 -21.87 -5.65 -15.57
C TYR A 223 -23.23 -5.26 -16.19
N GLN A 224 -23.21 -4.40 -17.21
CA GLN A 224 -24.39 -3.97 -17.97
C GLN A 224 -24.89 -5.00 -18.99
N ASN A 225 -24.03 -5.96 -19.37
CA ASN A 225 -24.36 -7.10 -20.23
C ASN A 225 -24.74 -8.33 -19.39
#